data_AF-A0A0D0C388-F1
#
_entry.id   AF-A0A0D0C388-F1
#
_cell.length_a   1.000
_cell.length_b   1.000
_cell.length_c   1.000
_cell.angle_alpha   90.00
_cell.angle_beta   90.00
_cell.angle_gamma   90.00
#
_symmetry.space_group_name_H-M   'P 1'
#
loop_
_entity.id
_entity.type
_entity.pdbx_description
1 polymer ?
#
loop_
_entity_poly.entity_id
_entity_poly.type
_entity_poly.pdbx_seq_one_letter_code
_entity_poly.pdbx_strand_id
1 'polypeptide(L)'
;IEVQLGVTLYRMGQYGNGTSLEDIACFAGCSEGAVELYTKPCFHAIDAMHDAFVCLPTATKKEQEKCLVDGHLVFKGTWQKGWVMYDGTIASGKQ
;
A
#
# COMPACT_ATOMS: atom_id res chain seq x y z
N ILE A 1 9.32 -16.99 11.88
CA ILE A 1 8.57 -15.78 11.48
C ILE A 1 9.34 -14.94 10.48
N GLU A 2 10.62 -14.61 10.73
CA GLU A 2 11.44 -13.79 9.81
C GLU A 2 11.50 -14.32 8.37
N VAL A 3 11.73 -15.62 8.19
CA VAL A 3 11.74 -16.25 6.86
C VAL A 3 10.38 -16.12 6.16
N GLN A 4 9.28 -16.26 6.89
CA GLN A 4 7.92 -16.18 6.33
C GLN A 4 7.59 -14.75 5.89
N LEU A 5 8.00 -13.77 6.69
CA LEU A 5 7.88 -12.35 6.37
C LEU A 5 8.78 -11.99 5.17
N GLY A 6 10.02 -12.46 5.14
CA GLY A 6 10.96 -12.22 4.05
C GLY A 6 10.47 -12.78 2.71
N VAL A 7 9.96 -14.02 2.70
CA VAL A 7 9.35 -14.64 1.51
C VAL A 7 8.12 -13.88 1.04
N THR A 8 7.29 -13.40 1.97
CA THR A 8 6.09 -12.62 1.63
C THR A 8 6.45 -11.25 1.04
N LEU A 9 7.40 -10.54 1.63
CA LEU A 9 7.87 -9.26 1.12
C LEU A 9 8.57 -9.42 -0.23
N TYR A 10 9.35 -10.49 -0.42
CA TYR A 10 9.94 -10.82 -1.70
C TYR A 10 8.86 -11.05 -2.77
N ARG A 11 7.79 -11.80 -2.46
CA ARG A 11 6.64 -11.98 -3.36
C ARG A 11 5.94 -10.65 -3.67
N MET A 12 5.76 -9.76 -2.70
CA MET A 12 5.09 -8.46 -2.90
C MET A 12 5.95 -7.47 -3.70
N GLY A 13 7.27 -7.54 -3.58
CA GLY A 13 8.20 -6.67 -4.30
C GLY A 13 8.36 -7.00 -5.79
N GLN A 14 7.87 -8.16 -6.22
CA GLN A 14 7.88 -8.57 -7.63
C GLN A 14 6.64 -7.99 -8.33
N TYR A 15 6.81 -6.83 -8.95
CA TYR A 15 5.77 -6.19 -9.74
C TYR A 15 5.84 -6.70 -11.19
N GLY A 16 5.07 -7.73 -11.55
CA GLY A 16 5.01 -8.21 -12.94
C GLY A 16 4.40 -9.59 -13.16
N ASN A 17 4.19 -9.92 -14.43
CA ASN A 17 3.55 -11.16 -14.91
C ASN A 17 4.45 -12.41 -14.84
N GLY A 18 5.46 -12.42 -13.97
CA GLY A 18 6.60 -13.34 -14.00
C GLY A 18 7.07 -13.79 -12.62
N THR A 19 6.15 -14.02 -11.70
CA THR A 19 6.49 -14.49 -10.36
C THR A 19 5.65 -15.70 -10.03
N SER A 20 6.05 -16.84 -10.59
CA SER A 20 5.40 -18.11 -10.26
C SER A 20 5.69 -18.47 -8.80
N LEU A 21 4.83 -19.30 -8.20
CA LEU A 21 5.11 -19.83 -6.85
C LEU A 21 6.39 -20.68 -6.85
N GLU A 22 6.69 -21.35 -7.97
CA GLU A 22 7.90 -22.14 -8.17
C GLU A 22 9.16 -21.27 -8.10
N ASP A 23 9.18 -20.10 -8.74
CA ASP A 23 10.33 -19.18 -8.71
C ASP A 23 10.59 -18.65 -7.29
N ILE A 24 9.53 -18.32 -6.56
CA ILE A 24 9.64 -17.85 -5.17
C ILE A 24 10.11 -18.98 -4.26
N ALA A 25 9.57 -20.18 -4.45
CA ALA A 25 9.92 -21.39 -3.71
C ALA A 25 11.40 -21.74 -3.92
N CYS A 26 11.87 -21.69 -5.16
CA CYS A 26 13.26 -21.88 -5.56
C CYS A 26 14.19 -20.83 -4.92
N PHE A 27 13.84 -19.54 -5.01
CA PHE A 27 14.61 -18.47 -4.37
C PHE A 27 14.70 -18.62 -2.84
N ALA A 28 13.58 -18.99 -2.21
CA ALA A 28 13.48 -19.14 -0.76
C ALA A 28 14.01 -20.49 -0.24
N GLY A 29 14.39 -21.42 -1.12
CA GLY A 29 14.79 -22.78 -0.75
C GLY A 29 13.69 -23.56 -0.03
N CYS A 30 12.42 -23.35 -0.40
CA CYS A 30 11.26 -24.00 0.21
C CYS A 30 10.31 -24.59 -0.84
N SER A 31 9.30 -25.35 -0.40
CA SER A 31 8.27 -25.86 -1.32
C SER A 31 7.23 -24.78 -1.64
N GLU A 32 6.57 -24.86 -2.80
CA GLU A 32 5.48 -23.94 -3.18
C GLU A 32 4.37 -23.84 -2.12
N GLY A 33 3.97 -24.97 -1.53
CA GLY A 33 2.99 -24.99 -0.43
C GLY A 33 3.45 -24.23 0.81
N ALA A 34 4.76 -24.14 1.06
CA ALA A 34 5.31 -23.34 2.13
C ALA A 34 5.22 -21.84 1.82
N VAL A 35 5.43 -21.43 0.55
CA VAL A 35 5.21 -20.04 0.11
C VAL A 35 3.76 -19.62 0.37
N GLU A 36 2.80 -20.49 0.08
CA GLU A 36 1.37 -20.22 0.34
C GLU A 36 1.08 -20.12 1.85
N LEU A 37 1.62 -21.04 2.65
CA LEU A 37 1.48 -21.03 4.11
C LEU A 37 2.14 -19.80 4.76
N TYR A 38 3.19 -19.25 4.17
CA TYR A 38 3.87 -18.06 4.68
C TYR A 38 3.14 -16.78 4.30
N THR A 39 2.61 -16.73 3.08
CA THR A 39 1.98 -15.52 2.54
C THR A 39 0.56 -15.31 3.07
N LYS A 40 -0.26 -16.35 3.21
CA LYS A 40 -1.65 -16.22 3.67
C LYS A 40 -1.81 -15.51 5.03
N PRO A 41 -1.10 -15.91 6.10
CA PRO A 41 -1.22 -15.25 7.41
C PRO A 41 -0.70 -13.81 7.37
N CYS A 42 0.35 -13.54 6.60
CA CYS A 42 0.89 -12.19 6.44
C CYS A 42 -0.11 -11.26 5.74
N PHE A 43 -0.78 -11.72 4.69
CA PHE A 43 -1.86 -10.94 4.06
C PHE A 43 -3.01 -10.69 5.03
N HIS A 44 -3.43 -11.70 5.80
CA HIS A 44 -4.49 -11.52 6.79
C HIS A 44 -4.10 -10.52 7.90
N ALA A 45 -2.84 -10.53 8.33
CA ALA A 45 -2.34 -9.55 9.30
C ALA A 45 -2.30 -8.13 8.72
N ILE A 46 -1.92 -7.97 7.46
CA ILE A 46 -1.95 -6.68 6.76
C ILE A 46 -3.39 -6.18 6.59
N ASP A 47 -4.29 -7.06 6.18
CA ASP A 47 -5.72 -6.76 6.01
C ASP A 47 -6.38 -6.39 7.35
N ALA A 48 -6.03 -7.07 8.44
CA ALA A 48 -6.48 -6.71 9.78
C ALA A 48 -5.97 -5.33 10.26
N MET A 49 -4.85 -4.85 9.72
CA MET A 49 -4.34 -3.51 9.96
C MET A 49 -4.91 -2.48 8.98
N HIS A 50 -5.61 -2.90 7.93
CA HIS A 50 -6.11 -2.03 6.88
C HIS A 50 -6.97 -0.91 7.47
N ASP A 51 -7.89 -1.19 8.40
CA ASP A 51 -8.75 -0.14 8.97
C ASP A 51 -8.00 0.87 9.85
N ALA A 52 -6.83 0.51 10.38
CA ALA A 52 -5.99 1.41 11.17
C ALA A 52 -5.22 2.41 10.30
N PHE A 53 -4.82 1.98 9.09
CA PHE A 53 -4.03 2.79 8.15
C PHE A 53 -4.83 3.31 6.95
N VAL A 54 -6.01 2.75 6.72
CA VAL A 54 -6.98 3.05 5.66
C VAL A 54 -8.33 3.39 6.29
N CYS A 55 -8.33 4.48 7.04
CA CYS A 55 -9.54 5.10 7.58
C CYS A 55 -9.89 6.37 6.81
N LEU A 56 -11.19 6.58 6.54
CA LEU A 56 -11.66 7.85 5.98
C LEU A 56 -11.29 9.00 6.94
N PRO A 57 -10.51 9.99 6.49
CA PRO A 57 -10.15 11.11 7.35
C PRO A 57 -11.42 11.89 7.67
N THR A 58 -11.57 12.29 8.94
CA THR A 58 -12.66 13.19 9.33
C THR A 58 -12.55 14.49 8.54
N ALA A 59 -13.69 15.13 8.25
CA ALA A 59 -13.73 16.37 7.46
C ALA A 59 -12.78 17.45 8.02
N THR A 60 -12.62 17.51 9.34
CA THR A 60 -11.70 18.41 10.04
C THR A 60 -10.24 18.09 9.76
N LYS A 61 -9.82 16.82 9.83
CA LYS A 61 -8.43 16.41 9.56
C LYS A 61 -8.06 16.67 8.10
N LYS A 62 -9.00 16.42 7.19
CA LYS A 62 -8.83 16.71 5.76
C LYS A 62 -8.60 18.21 5.52
N GLU A 63 -9.33 19.10 6.21
CA GLU A 63 -9.16 20.54 6.03
C GLU A 63 -7.85 21.06 6.63
N GLN A 64 -7.43 20.53 7.79
CA GLN A 64 -6.13 20.84 8.39
C GLN A 64 -4.97 20.45 7.47
N GLU A 65 -5.02 19.27 6.86
CA GLU A 65 -4.01 18.82 5.91
C GLU A 65 -3.99 19.68 4.63
N LYS A 66 -5.15 20.17 4.16
CA LYS A 66 -5.18 21.15 3.08
C LYS A 66 -4.48 22.45 3.43
N CYS A 67 -4.73 23.00 4.61
CA CYS A 67 -4.06 24.21 5.07
C CYS A 67 -2.54 24.01 5.20
N LEU A 68 -2.08 22.83 5.64
CA LEU A 68 -0.66 22.50 5.70
C LEU A 68 -0.03 22.44 4.31
N VAL A 69 -0.69 21.77 3.37
CA VAL A 69 -0.21 21.63 1.98
C VAL A 69 -0.19 23.00 1.28
N ASP A 70 -1.20 23.86 1.48
CA ASP A 70 -1.20 25.24 0.96
C ASP A 70 -0.13 26.14 1.60
N GLY A 71 0.38 25.78 2.78
CA GLY A 71 1.52 26.44 3.42
C GLY A 71 2.86 26.03 2.83
N HIS A 72 2.94 24.82 2.26
CA HIS A 72 4.16 24.25 1.68
C HIS A 72 4.23 24.35 0.14
N LEU A 73 3.11 24.63 -0.53
CA LEU A 73 3.05 24.79 -1.99
C LEU A 73 3.14 26.27 -2.41
N VAL A 74 3.79 26.50 -3.56
CA VAL A 74 3.91 27.83 -4.19
C VAL A 74 2.59 28.28 -4.84
N PHE A 75 1.66 27.37 -5.09
CA PHE A 75 0.33 27.64 -5.65
C PHE A 75 -0.77 27.25 -4.66
N LYS A 76 -1.77 28.11 -4.48
CA LYS A 76 -2.89 27.90 -3.54
C LYS A 76 -4.18 27.53 -4.28
N GLY A 77 -4.93 26.56 -3.76
CA GLY A 77 -6.35 26.38 -4.08
C GLY A 77 -6.72 25.66 -5.40
N THR A 78 -5.79 25.46 -6.34
CA THR A 78 -6.11 24.76 -7.62
C THR A 78 -6.29 23.25 -7.46
N TRP A 79 -5.71 22.66 -6.41
CA TRP A 79 -5.73 21.23 -6.11
C TRP A 79 -6.86 20.84 -5.14
N GLN A 80 -7.43 21.81 -4.40
CA GLN A 80 -8.44 21.56 -3.36
C GLN A 80 -9.78 21.03 -3.90
N LYS A 81 -10.06 21.23 -5.20
CA LYS A 81 -11.27 20.75 -5.89
C LYS A 81 -11.09 19.40 -6.60
N GLY A 82 -9.91 18.79 -6.55
CA GLY A 82 -9.64 17.47 -7.16
C GLY A 82 -10.03 16.29 -6.26
N TRP A 83 -9.99 15.08 -6.83
CA TRP A 83 -10.13 13.85 -6.06
C TRP A 83 -8.82 13.59 -5.30
N VAL A 84 -8.85 13.74 -3.98
CA VAL A 84 -7.76 13.25 -3.12
C VAL A 84 -7.90 11.72 -3.08
N MET A 85 -7.08 10.99 -3.84
CA MET A 85 -6.96 9.55 -3.62
C MET A 85 -6.17 9.32 -2.34
N TYR A 86 -6.66 8.36 -1.56
CA TYR A 86 -6.23 8.11 -0.20
C TYR A 86 -4.84 7.45 -0.10
N ASP A 87 -4.34 6.87 -1.20
CA ASP A 87 -3.07 6.15 -1.26
C ASP A 87 -1.81 7.05 -1.36
N GLY A 88 -1.98 8.37 -1.25
CA GLY A 88 -0.89 9.34 -1.40
C GLY A 88 -0.68 9.81 -2.84
N THR A 89 -1.49 9.36 -3.80
CA THR A 89 -1.43 9.82 -5.20
C THR A 89 -2.47 10.93 -5.45
N ILE A 90 -2.02 12.16 -5.71
CA ILE A 90 -2.93 13.24 -6.11
C ILE A 90 -3.24 13.08 -7.61
N ALA A 91 -4.44 12.59 -7.95
CA ALA A 91 -4.92 12.58 -9.32
C ALA A 91 -5.63 13.92 -9.62
N SER A 92 -4.93 14.82 -10.32
CA SER A 92 -5.50 16.08 -10.80
C SER A 92 -6.34 15.82 -12.07
N GLY A 93 -7.58 15.39 -11.89
CA GLY A 93 -8.59 15.33 -12.95
C GLY A 93 -9.36 16.64 -13.00
N LYS A 94 -9.35 17.34 -14.15
CA LYS A 94 -10.30 18.41 -14.42
C LYS A 94 -11.67 17.81 -14.76
N GLN A 95 -12.70 18.43 -14.20
CA GLN A 95 -14.12 18.14 -14.44
C GLN A 95 -14.50 18.44 -15.89
#